data_AF-A0A962HB19-F1
#
_entry.id   AF-A0A962HB19-F1
#
_cell.length_a   1.000
_cell.length_b   1.000
_cell.length_c   1.000
_cell.angle_alpha   90.00
_cell.angle_beta   90.00
_cell.angle_gamma   90.00
#
_symmetry.space_group_name_H-M   'P 1'
#
loop_
_entity.id
_entity.type
_entity.pdbx_description
1 polymer ?
#
loop_
_entity_poly.entity_id
_entity_poly.type
_entity_poly.pdbx_seq_one_letter_code
_entity_poly.pdbx_strand_id
1 'polypeptide(L)'
;MALIATDPDAPEFSRRHVNLADARMGAQALMASDDFFADKSRMLDPDPPQFIPGKYDDNGKWMDGWESRRKRGPGHDWCVVRLARPGVIVGVDLDTTHFTGNYPPAASLEGCDRSDSDDGVHGNWFP
;
A
#
# COMPACT_ATOMS: atom_id res chain seq x y z
N MET A 1 7.32 -3.48 -21.37
CA MET A 1 5.95 -3.42 -20.84
C MET A 1 5.55 -4.86 -20.54
N ALA A 2 5.82 -5.33 -19.33
CA ALA A 2 5.42 -6.68 -18.94
C ALA A 2 3.90 -6.70 -18.82
N LEU A 3 3.25 -7.54 -19.62
CA LEU A 3 1.87 -7.94 -19.37
C LEU A 3 1.87 -8.59 -17.98
N ILE A 4 1.28 -7.93 -16.99
CA ILE A 4 0.92 -8.62 -15.74
C ILE A 4 -0.04 -9.71 -16.20
N ALA A 5 0.40 -10.97 -16.15
CA ALA A 5 -0.47 -12.09 -16.39
C ALA A 5 -1.53 -12.05 -15.30
N THR A 6 -2.70 -11.50 -15.62
CA THR A 6 -3.82 -11.45 -14.69
C THR A 6 -4.27 -12.88 -14.47
N ASP A 7 -4.07 -13.38 -13.25
CA ASP A 7 -4.63 -14.66 -12.80
C ASP A 7 -6.12 -14.70 -13.18
N PRO A 8 -6.58 -15.68 -13.98
CA PRO A 8 -7.97 -15.74 -14.45
C PRO A 8 -8.97 -15.90 -13.29
N ASP A 9 -8.53 -16.43 -12.16
CA ASP A 9 -9.32 -16.66 -10.96
C ASP A 9 -9.30 -15.47 -9.98
N ALA A 10 -8.52 -14.43 -10.29
CA ALA A 10 -8.49 -13.21 -9.49
C ALA A 10 -9.86 -12.49 -9.49
N PRO A 11 -10.15 -11.71 -8.44
CA PRO A 11 -11.37 -10.90 -8.38
C PRO A 11 -11.61 -10.07 -9.64
N GLU A 12 -12.88 -9.90 -10.04
CA GLU A 12 -13.21 -9.17 -11.27
C GLU A 12 -12.66 -7.74 -11.27
N PHE A 13 -12.66 -7.07 -10.12
CA PHE A 13 -12.18 -5.69 -10.00
C PHE A 13 -10.71 -5.56 -10.40
N SER A 14 -9.84 -6.53 -10.03
CA SER A 14 -8.42 -6.49 -10.36
C SER A 14 -8.12 -6.88 -11.81
N ARG A 15 -9.01 -7.64 -12.46
CA ARG A 15 -8.87 -8.06 -13.87
C ARG A 15 -9.39 -7.04 -14.88
N ARG A 16 -10.40 -6.26 -14.50
CA ARG A 16 -11.14 -5.38 -15.44
C ARG A 16 -10.92 -3.88 -15.23
N HIS A 17 -10.32 -3.49 -14.12
CA HIS A 17 -10.15 -2.08 -13.78
C HIS A 17 -8.67 -1.72 -13.67
N VAL A 18 -8.39 -0.42 -13.82
CA VAL A 18 -7.04 0.14 -13.71
C VAL A 18 -6.63 0.17 -12.24
N ASN A 19 -5.41 -0.24 -11.93
CA ASN A 19 -4.84 -0.08 -10.59
C ASN A 19 -4.48 1.40 -10.36
N LEU A 20 -5.35 2.16 -9.69
CA LEU A 20 -5.11 3.58 -9.39
C LEU A 20 -3.96 3.80 -8.38
N ALA A 21 -3.50 2.75 -7.70
CA ALA A 21 -2.36 2.79 -6.78
C ALA A 21 -1.02 2.40 -7.44
N ASP A 22 -0.97 2.15 -8.76
CA ASP A 22 0.26 1.79 -9.47
C ASP A 22 1.24 2.97 -9.56
N ALA A 23 2.43 2.80 -8.96
CA ALA A 23 3.46 3.83 -8.93
C ALA A 23 3.92 4.27 -10.35
N ARG A 24 3.84 3.38 -11.35
CA ARG A 24 4.20 3.69 -12.75
C ARG A 24 3.26 4.71 -13.39
N MET A 25 2.04 4.85 -12.87
CA MET A 25 1.08 5.86 -13.30
C MET A 25 1.14 7.14 -12.46
N GLY A 26 2.06 7.21 -11.49
CA GLY A 26 2.26 8.40 -10.65
C GLY A 26 1.56 8.33 -9.29
N ALA A 27 1.04 7.18 -8.88
CA ALA A 27 0.60 6.97 -7.51
C ALA A 27 1.79 7.06 -6.54
N GLN A 28 1.56 7.58 -5.34
CA GLN A 28 2.63 7.83 -4.37
C GLN A 28 2.15 7.62 -2.94
N ALA A 29 2.95 6.91 -2.14
CA ALA A 29 2.78 6.86 -0.70
C ALA A 29 3.39 8.14 -0.10
N LEU A 30 2.54 9.07 0.32
CA LEU A 30 2.95 10.41 0.74
C LEU A 30 3.57 10.40 2.13
N MET A 31 2.95 9.65 3.05
CA MET A 31 3.33 9.61 4.45
C MET A 31 2.83 8.34 5.12
N ALA A 32 3.49 7.96 6.21
CA ALA A 32 3.04 6.91 7.10
C ALA A 32 3.26 7.35 8.54
N SER A 33 2.51 6.76 9.46
CA SER A 33 2.73 6.94 10.90
C SER A 33 4.09 6.41 11.35
N ASP A 34 4.57 5.34 10.72
CA ASP A 34 5.86 4.69 10.97
C ASP A 34 6.22 3.76 9.80
N ASP A 35 7.40 3.93 9.22
CA ASP A 35 7.95 3.11 8.12
C ASP A 35 9.37 2.59 8.46
N PHE A 36 9.57 2.27 9.75
CA PHE A 36 10.88 1.98 10.32
C PHE A 36 11.57 0.74 9.71
N PHE A 37 10.86 -0.38 9.55
CA PHE A 37 11.46 -1.63 9.10
C PHE A 37 11.47 -1.76 7.57
N ALA A 38 10.43 -1.26 6.90
CA ALA A 38 10.39 -1.22 5.44
C ALA A 38 9.57 -0.02 4.94
N ASP A 39 10.07 0.63 3.88
CA ASP A 39 9.50 1.88 3.35
C ASP A 39 8.10 1.66 2.76
N LYS A 40 7.14 2.51 3.14
CA LYS A 40 5.76 2.54 2.64
C LYS A 40 5.63 2.54 1.12
N SER A 41 6.59 3.11 0.39
CA SER A 41 6.54 3.21 -1.07
C SER A 41 6.60 1.85 -1.75
N ARG A 42 7.18 0.83 -1.08
CA ARG A 42 7.29 -0.53 -1.60
C ARG A 42 5.94 -1.21 -1.80
N MET A 43 4.90 -0.80 -1.06
CA MET A 43 3.54 -1.33 -1.25
C MET A 43 2.95 -1.00 -2.63
N LEU A 44 3.47 0.02 -3.30
CA LEU A 44 2.97 0.48 -4.60
C LEU A 44 3.77 -0.09 -5.77
N ASP A 45 4.76 -0.96 -5.49
CA ASP A 45 5.50 -1.67 -6.54
C ASP A 45 4.54 -2.63 -7.27
N PRO A 46 4.41 -2.51 -8.60
CA PRO A 46 3.52 -3.37 -9.38
C PRO A 46 4.07 -4.79 -9.61
N ASP A 47 5.33 -5.06 -9.29
CA ASP A 47 5.91 -6.39 -9.42
C ASP A 47 5.54 -7.27 -8.21
N PRO A 48 5.48 -8.61 -8.36
CA PRO A 48 5.11 -9.50 -7.25
C PRO A 48 6.08 -9.38 -6.05
N PRO A 49 5.59 -9.38 -4.80
CA PRO A 49 6.44 -9.26 -3.62
C PRO A 49 7.53 -10.32 -3.54
N GLN A 50 8.77 -9.89 -3.30
CA GLN A 50 9.94 -10.74 -3.22
C GLN A 50 10.37 -11.02 -1.78
N PHE A 51 10.84 -12.23 -1.54
CA PHE A 51 11.54 -12.59 -0.31
C PHE A 51 12.98 -12.96 -0.64
N ILE A 52 13.94 -12.19 -0.12
CA ILE A 52 15.36 -12.39 -0.39
C ILE A 52 16.05 -12.81 0.92
N PRO A 53 16.33 -14.11 1.10
CA PRO A 53 17.06 -14.59 2.27
C PRO A 53 18.41 -13.89 2.42
N GLY A 54 18.72 -13.41 3.64
CA GLY A 54 20.00 -12.77 3.93
C GLY A 54 20.13 -11.31 3.46
N LYS A 55 19.07 -10.70 2.90
CA LYS A 55 19.04 -9.27 2.60
C LYS A 55 18.56 -8.46 3.80
N TYR A 56 19.28 -7.38 4.12
CA TYR A 56 19.02 -6.50 5.25
C TYR A 56 19.11 -5.04 4.80
N ASP A 57 18.27 -4.21 5.40
CA ASP A 57 18.38 -2.75 5.41
C ASP A 57 19.00 -2.30 6.74
N ASP A 58 19.18 -0.99 6.92
CA ASP A 58 19.76 -0.40 8.14
C ASP A 58 18.98 -0.76 9.41
N ASN A 59 17.67 -1.02 9.28
CA ASN A 59 16.76 -1.23 10.41
C ASN A 59 16.34 -2.69 10.61
N GLY A 60 16.85 -3.63 9.81
CA GLY A 60 16.50 -5.05 9.96
C GLY A 60 16.49 -5.81 8.65
N LYS A 61 15.75 -6.92 8.63
CA LYS A 61 15.61 -7.72 7.42
C LYS A 61 14.88 -6.89 6.36
N TRP A 62 15.39 -6.91 5.14
CA TRP A 62 14.72 -6.25 4.02
C TRP A 62 13.41 -6.98 3.72
N MET A 63 12.32 -6.22 3.72
CA MET A 63 10.98 -6.69 3.33
C MET A 63 10.49 -5.91 2.11
N ASP A 64 9.82 -6.62 1.21
CA ASP A 64 9.21 -6.06 0.00
C ASP A 64 7.76 -5.67 0.29
N GLY A 65 7.61 -4.55 0.98
CA GLY A 65 6.34 -4.04 1.47
C GLY A 65 6.56 -2.96 2.53
N TRP A 66 5.52 -2.61 3.26
CA TRP A 66 5.59 -1.65 4.37
C TRP A 66 5.58 -2.37 5.71
N GLU A 67 6.51 -2.02 6.60
CA GLU A 67 6.56 -2.59 7.94
C GLU A 67 6.87 -1.52 8.99
N SER A 68 5.94 -1.34 9.92
CA SER A 68 6.09 -0.49 11.09
C SER A 68 6.67 -1.26 12.29
N ARG A 69 7.14 -0.53 13.29
CA ARG A 69 7.46 -1.06 14.61
C ARG A 69 6.19 -1.55 15.30
N ARG A 70 6.32 -2.61 16.09
CA ARG A 70 5.24 -3.09 16.94
C ARG A 70 4.72 -1.98 17.86
N LYS A 71 3.47 -1.58 17.64
CA LYS A 71 2.76 -0.65 18.52
C LYS A 71 2.37 -1.33 19.83
N ARG A 72 2.62 -0.67 20.96
CA ARG A 72 2.25 -1.12 22.31
C ARG A 72 1.22 -0.22 23.00
N GLY A 73 0.83 0.87 22.33
CA GLY A 73 -0.21 1.80 22.78
C GLY A 73 -1.49 1.65 21.94
N PRO A 74 -2.55 2.40 22.27
CA PRO A 74 -3.78 2.43 21.47
C PRO A 74 -3.54 3.01 20.07
N GLY A 75 -4.48 2.73 19.16
CA GLY A 75 -4.48 3.21 17.77
C GLY A 75 -3.99 2.17 16.77
N HIS A 76 -3.77 2.64 15.54
CA HIS A 76 -3.29 1.84 14.41
C HIS A 76 -2.13 2.58 13.72
N ASP A 77 -1.41 1.87 12.85
CA ASP A 77 -0.52 2.52 11.89
C ASP A 77 -1.28 2.79 10.60
N TRP A 78 -0.97 3.91 9.96
CA TRP A 78 -1.65 4.39 8.75
C TRP A 78 -0.63 4.84 7.71
N CYS A 79 -1.03 4.77 6.44
CA CYS A 79 -0.28 5.30 5.31
C CYS A 79 -1.24 6.05 4.38
N VAL A 80 -0.87 7.26 3.99
CA VAL A 80 -1.63 8.04 3.01
C VAL A 80 -1.08 7.76 1.62
N VAL A 81 -1.93 7.25 0.75
CA VAL A 81 -1.59 6.98 -0.65
C VAL A 81 -2.35 7.97 -1.54
N ARG A 82 -1.60 8.74 -2.32
CA ARG A 82 -2.15 9.51 -3.43
C ARG A 82 -2.30 8.60 -4.63
N LEU A 83 -3.54 8.44 -5.08
CA LEU A 83 -3.86 7.74 -6.31
C LEU A 83 -3.27 8.47 -7.53
N ALA A 84 -2.95 7.72 -8.58
CA ALA A 84 -2.43 8.25 -9.83
C ALA A 84 -3.38 9.26 -10.48
N ARG A 85 -4.70 9.02 -10.34
CA ARG A 85 -5.78 9.86 -10.88
C ARG A 85 -7.02 9.81 -9.99
N PRO A 86 -7.87 10.85 -9.99
CA PRO A 86 -9.21 10.77 -9.41
C PRO A 86 -10.01 9.65 -10.08
N GLY A 87 -10.82 8.93 -9.30
CA GLY A 87 -11.62 7.82 -9.80
C GLY A 87 -12.52 7.21 -8.74
N VAL A 88 -13.33 6.24 -9.17
CA VAL A 88 -14.20 5.46 -8.28
C VAL A 88 -13.50 4.17 -7.90
N ILE A 89 -13.35 3.92 -6.60
CA ILE A 89 -12.79 2.68 -6.08
C ILE A 89 -13.87 1.60 -6.11
N VAL A 90 -13.62 0.52 -6.85
CA VAL A 90 -14.52 -0.64 -6.96
C VAL A 90 -14.04 -1.85 -6.17
N GLY A 91 -12.81 -1.79 -5.66
CA GLY A 91 -12.16 -2.83 -4.88
C GLY A 91 -10.75 -2.42 -4.52
N VAL A 92 -10.21 -3.03 -3.46
CA VAL A 92 -8.85 -2.83 -2.99
C VAL A 92 -8.24 -4.20 -2.71
N ASP A 93 -6.98 -4.35 -3.08
CA ASP A 93 -6.17 -5.52 -2.77
C ASP A 93 -5.15 -5.14 -1.68
N LEU A 94 -5.12 -5.92 -0.61
CA LEU A 94 -4.18 -5.76 0.51
C LEU A 94 -3.35 -7.04 0.60
N ASP A 95 -2.22 -7.04 -0.12
CA ASP A 95 -1.32 -8.18 -0.14
C ASP A 95 -0.42 -8.19 1.11
N THR A 96 -0.46 -9.31 1.83
CA THR A 96 0.36 -9.55 3.04
C THR A 96 1.41 -10.65 2.81
N THR A 97 1.69 -10.97 1.55
CA THR A 97 2.67 -11.98 1.15
C THR A 97 4.01 -11.74 1.84
N HIS A 98 4.63 -12.82 2.35
CA HIS A 98 5.87 -12.86 3.14
C HIS A 98 5.82 -12.28 4.55
N PHE A 99 4.74 -11.61 4.97
CA PHE A 99 4.55 -11.12 6.35
C PHE A 99 3.96 -12.21 7.25
N THR A 100 4.66 -13.34 7.41
CA THR A 100 4.14 -14.52 8.12
C THR A 100 4.21 -14.36 9.64
N GLY A 101 3.11 -13.92 10.25
CA GLY A 101 2.96 -13.76 11.71
C GLY A 101 3.13 -12.33 12.23
N ASN A 102 3.49 -11.39 11.35
CA ASN A 102 3.51 -9.95 11.60
C ASN A 102 2.57 -9.16 10.67
N TYR A 103 1.78 -9.84 9.83
CA TYR A 103 0.71 -9.19 9.07
C TYR A 103 -0.28 -8.46 10.01
N PRO A 104 -0.90 -7.36 9.55
CA PRO A 104 -1.86 -6.63 10.37
C PRO A 104 -3.09 -7.51 10.64
N PRO A 105 -3.62 -7.55 11.88
CA PRO A 105 -4.78 -8.39 12.21
C PRO A 105 -6.08 -7.88 11.58
N ALA A 106 -6.13 -6.61 11.18
CA ALA A 106 -7.23 -5.97 10.49
C ALA A 106 -6.71 -4.73 9.74
N ALA A 107 -7.48 -4.29 8.75
CA ALA A 107 -7.24 -3.04 8.03
C ALA A 107 -8.58 -2.33 7.78
N SER A 108 -8.52 -1.01 7.65
CA SER A 108 -9.61 -0.16 7.19
C SER A 108 -9.08 0.78 6.13
N LEU A 109 -9.99 1.32 5.33
CA LEU A 109 -9.67 2.29 4.29
C LEU A 109 -10.55 3.51 4.51
N GLU A 110 -9.98 4.66 4.20
CA GLU A 110 -10.69 5.92 4.12
C GLU A 110 -10.30 6.59 2.80
N GLY A 111 -11.25 7.26 2.17
CA GLY A 111 -11.06 8.06 0.97
C GLY A 111 -11.03 9.55 1.30
N CYS A 112 -10.40 10.33 0.43
CA CYS A 112 -10.46 11.78 0.45
C CYS A 112 -10.38 12.32 -0.98
N ASP A 113 -11.20 13.33 -1.30
CA ASP A 113 -11.03 14.08 -2.54
C ASP A 113 -9.95 15.15 -2.36
N ARG A 114 -8.96 15.15 -3.26
CA ARG A 114 -7.88 16.13 -3.25
C ARG A 114 -8.39 17.55 -3.49
N SER A 115 -9.57 17.75 -4.07
CA SER A 115 -10.16 19.10 -4.18
C SER A 115 -10.26 19.83 -2.84
N ASP A 116 -10.31 19.09 -1.73
CA ASP A 116 -10.54 19.63 -0.39
C ASP A 116 -9.24 19.99 0.36
N SER A 117 -8.05 19.58 -0.12
CA SER A 117 -6.76 19.95 0.48
C SER A 117 -5.58 19.80 -0.49
N ASP A 118 -4.68 20.78 -0.53
CA ASP A 118 -3.55 20.76 -1.48
C ASP A 118 -2.35 19.94 -0.99
N ASP A 119 -2.29 19.67 0.33
CA ASP A 119 -1.23 18.87 0.97
C ASP A 119 -1.53 17.36 1.04
N GLY A 120 -2.78 16.94 0.84
CA GLY A 120 -3.20 15.55 0.89
C GLY A 120 -3.20 14.92 2.29
N VAL A 121 -3.02 15.74 3.35
CA VAL A 121 -2.92 15.30 4.75
C VAL A 121 -4.12 15.77 5.54
N HIS A 122 -4.53 17.01 5.32
CA HIS A 122 -5.61 17.67 6.04
C HIS A 122 -6.95 17.62 5.30
N GLY A 123 -7.15 16.57 4.51
CA GLY A 123 -8.35 16.35 3.75
C GLY A 123 -9.55 15.91 4.59
N ASN A 124 -10.75 16.08 4.04
CA ASN A 124 -11.96 15.50 4.61
C ASN A 124 -11.98 14.00 4.29
N TRP A 125 -11.62 13.19 5.27
CA TRP A 125 -11.61 11.73 5.15
C TRP A 125 -13.01 11.15 5.36
N PHE A 126 -13.38 10.16 4.54
CA PHE A 126 -14.62 9.41 4.63
C PHE A 126 -14.34 7.90 4.55
N PRO A 127 -15.12 7.06 5.26
CA PRO A 127 -14.95 5.61 5.21
C PRO A 127 -15.32 5.01 3.84
#